data_AF-A0A429INE8-F1
#
_entry.id   AF-A0A429INE8-F1
#
_cell.length_a   1.000
_cell.length_b   1.000
_cell.length_c   1.000
_cell.angle_alpha   90.00
_cell.angle_beta   90.00
_cell.angle_gamma   90.00
#
_symmetry.space_group_name_H-M   'P 1'
#
loop_
_entity.id
_entity.type
_entity.pdbx_description
1 polymer ?
#
loop_
_entity_poly.entity_id
_entity_poly.type
_entity_poly.pdbx_seq_one_letter_code
_entity_poly.pdbx_strand_id
1 'polypeptide(L)'
;MSPTGVTHVRHRHDTHFTVVGNHLALHPTLSAVAIGLAVRIQALADGAHVSIRALSMQLPETEYRIARALKELEVAGYLERRRERAPGQRIVTRTTYYEHPGPRPSGCAAQAATVPSWTRPRPEARTRR
;
A
#
# COMPACT_ATOMS: atom_id res chain seq x y z
N MET A 1 26.79 -32.69 -7.66
CA MET A 1 26.21 -31.35 -7.48
C MET A 1 25.73 -31.26 -6.04
N SER A 2 26.41 -30.49 -5.20
CA SER A 2 25.94 -30.25 -3.83
C SER A 2 24.64 -29.44 -3.90
N PRO A 3 23.61 -29.75 -3.09
CA PRO A 3 22.40 -28.95 -3.09
C PRO A 3 22.69 -27.60 -2.45
N THR A 4 22.99 -26.59 -3.27
CA THR A 4 23.08 -25.19 -2.84
C THR A 4 21.66 -24.63 -2.76
N GLY A 5 21.21 -24.26 -1.56
CA GLY A 5 19.87 -23.69 -1.37
C GLY A 5 19.39 -23.71 0.08
N VAL A 6 18.23 -23.10 0.32
CA VAL A 6 17.60 -23.08 1.64
C VAL A 6 16.78 -24.36 1.83
N THR A 7 17.09 -25.13 2.88
CA THR A 7 16.22 -26.21 3.36
C THR A 7 15.40 -25.70 4.54
N HIS A 8 14.08 -25.74 4.43
CA HIS A 8 13.19 -25.27 5.49
C HIS A 8 12.84 -26.43 6.44
N VAL A 9 13.29 -26.33 7.68
CA VAL A 9 12.70 -27.10 8.80
C VAL A 9 11.49 -26.30 9.28
N ARG A 10 10.28 -26.82 9.09
CA ARG A 10 9.03 -26.10 9.40
C ARG A 10 8.50 -26.52 10.77
N HIS A 11 8.22 -25.52 11.59
CA HIS A 11 7.42 -25.68 12.80
C HIS A 11 6.03 -25.10 12.55
N ARG A 12 4.99 -25.80 13.00
CA ARG A 12 3.62 -25.26 12.95
C ARG A 12 3.45 -24.29 14.12
N HIS A 13 3.32 -23.01 13.82
CA HIS A 13 2.90 -22.02 14.81
C HIS A 13 1.39 -22.13 15.03
N ASP A 14 0.96 -22.12 16.29
CA ASP A 14 -0.45 -22.24 16.69
C ASP A 14 -0.97 -21.00 17.43
N THR A 15 -0.07 -20.17 17.98
CA THR A 15 -0.38 -18.95 18.71
C THR A 15 0.59 -17.83 18.36
N HIS A 16 0.15 -16.57 18.51
CA HIS A 16 0.97 -15.35 18.38
C HIS A 16 1.79 -15.25 17.07
N PHE A 17 1.17 -15.58 15.93
CA PHE A 17 1.80 -15.46 14.63
C PHE A 17 0.99 -14.56 13.70
N THR A 18 1.69 -13.94 12.75
CA THR A 18 1.09 -13.16 11.67
C THR A 18 1.39 -13.86 10.35
N VAL A 19 0.36 -14.05 9.53
CA VAL A 19 0.52 -14.61 8.18
C VAL A 19 0.93 -13.48 7.25
N VAL A 20 2.11 -13.61 6.65
CA VAL A 20 2.63 -12.62 5.69
C VAL A 20 2.55 -13.23 4.30
N GLY A 21 1.85 -12.55 3.38
CA GLY A 21 1.75 -12.99 2.00
C GLY A 21 3.07 -12.81 1.24
N ASN A 22 3.34 -13.72 0.30
CA ASN A 22 4.55 -13.68 -0.52
C ASN A 22 4.63 -12.43 -1.40
N HIS A 23 3.50 -11.81 -1.75
CA HIS A 23 3.46 -10.54 -2.48
C HIS A 23 4.15 -9.40 -1.72
N LEU A 24 4.14 -9.44 -0.38
CA LEU A 24 4.88 -8.53 0.47
C LEU A 24 6.29 -9.04 0.74
N ALA A 25 6.43 -10.29 1.17
CA ALA A 25 7.73 -10.84 1.59
C ALA A 25 8.77 -10.88 0.47
N LEU A 26 8.32 -11.07 -0.78
CA LEU A 26 9.16 -11.13 -1.98
C LEU A 26 8.94 -9.93 -2.90
N HIS A 27 8.45 -8.81 -2.36
CA HIS A 27 8.12 -7.64 -3.17
C HIS A 27 9.37 -7.14 -3.93
N PRO A 28 9.32 -6.98 -5.26
CA PRO A 28 10.52 -6.79 -6.08
C PRO A 28 11.23 -5.45 -5.88
N THR A 29 10.50 -4.42 -5.43
CA THR A 29 11.00 -3.04 -5.36
C THR A 29 10.96 -2.42 -3.96
N LEU A 30 10.36 -3.11 -2.98
CA LEU A 30 10.36 -2.58 -1.61
C LEU A 30 11.73 -2.83 -0.97
N SER A 31 12.20 -1.88 -0.19
CA SER A 31 13.40 -2.11 0.62
C SER A 31 13.15 -3.17 1.69
N ALA A 32 14.20 -3.85 2.14
CA ALA A 32 14.11 -4.79 3.26
C ALA A 32 13.58 -4.11 4.55
N VAL A 33 13.91 -2.82 4.74
CA VAL A 33 13.37 -2.01 5.85
C VAL A 33 11.85 -1.83 5.70
N ALA A 34 11.35 -1.53 4.50
CA ALA A 34 9.91 -1.43 4.25
C ALA A 34 9.18 -2.76 4.46
N ILE A 35 9.74 -3.87 3.98
CA ILE A 35 9.18 -5.22 4.18
C ILE A 35 9.13 -5.54 5.69
N GLY A 36 10.25 -5.37 6.40
CA GLY A 36 10.30 -5.61 7.84
C GLY A 36 9.34 -4.72 8.65
N LEU A 37 9.19 -3.46 8.24
CA LEU A 37 8.25 -2.53 8.86
C LEU A 37 6.80 -2.94 8.61
N ALA A 38 6.46 -3.38 7.39
CA ALA A 38 5.12 -3.87 7.08
C ALA A 38 4.74 -5.11 7.91
N VAL A 39 5.66 -6.08 8.03
CA VAL A 39 5.47 -7.26 8.89
C VAL A 39 5.24 -6.86 10.34
N ARG A 40 6.01 -5.88 10.85
CA ARG A 40 5.83 -5.40 12.21
C ARG A 40 4.47 -4.73 12.40
N ILE A 41 4.05 -3.87 11.48
CA ILE A 41 2.75 -3.18 11.53
C ILE A 41 1.61 -4.19 11.52
N GLN A 42 1.67 -5.22 10.66
CA GLN A 42 0.65 -6.27 10.57
C GLN A 42 0.53 -7.11 11.86
N ALA A 43 1.61 -7.20 12.65
CA ALA A 43 1.63 -7.90 13.93
C ALA A 43 1.16 -7.04 15.12
N LEU A 44 0.96 -5.73 14.94
CA LEU A 44 0.48 -4.86 16.00
C LEU A 44 -1.04 -5.00 16.18
N ALA A 45 -1.51 -4.77 17.41
CA ALA A 45 -2.93 -4.63 17.69
C ALA A 45 -3.51 -3.38 16.99
N ASP A 46 -4.80 -3.44 16.66
CA ASP A 46 -5.53 -2.30 16.11
C ASP A 46 -5.41 -1.07 17.04
N GLY A 47 -5.22 0.10 16.42
CA GLY A 47 -5.03 1.36 17.13
C GLY A 47 -3.61 1.63 17.63
N ALA A 48 -2.66 0.71 17.41
CA ALA A 48 -1.26 0.96 17.73
C ALA A 48 -0.70 2.20 16.98
N HIS A 49 0.15 2.97 17.65
CA HIS A 49 0.70 4.19 17.09
C HIS A 49 1.84 3.93 16.08
N VAL A 50 1.53 4.02 14.80
CA VAL A 50 2.50 3.92 13.69
C VAL A 50 2.99 5.32 13.30
N SER A 51 3.88 5.90 14.11
CA SER A 51 4.56 7.17 13.80
C SER A 51 6.06 6.98 13.64
N ILE A 52 6.72 7.86 12.87
CA ILE A 52 8.17 7.78 12.62
C ILE A 52 8.94 7.73 13.95
N ARG A 53 8.59 8.63 14.88
CA ARG A 53 9.23 8.70 16.21
C ARG A 53 8.93 7.49 17.08
N ALA A 54 7.70 6.98 17.06
CA ALA A 54 7.35 5.77 17.82
C ALA A 54 8.14 4.55 17.33
N LEU A 55 8.26 4.41 16.02
CA LEU A 55 8.99 3.32 15.38
C LEU A 55 10.51 3.45 15.58
N SER A 56 11.07 4.66 15.55
CA SER A 56 12.52 4.88 15.75
C SER A 56 12.98 4.59 17.17
N MET A 57 12.08 4.64 18.15
CA MET A 57 12.37 4.22 19.52
C MET A 57 12.41 2.69 19.68
N GLN A 58 11.77 1.94 18.77
CA GLN A 58 11.63 0.48 18.88
C GLN A 58 12.52 -0.30 17.91
N LEU A 59 12.99 0.36 16.85
CA LEU A 59 13.76 -0.25 15.77
C LEU A 59 15.16 0.35 15.72
N PRO A 60 16.20 -0.44 15.40
CA PRO A 60 17.56 0.06 15.20
C PRO A 60 17.71 0.77 13.84
N GLU A 61 16.76 1.65 13.51
CA GLU A 61 16.70 2.37 12.25
C GLU A 61 16.55 3.87 12.48
N THR A 62 17.12 4.66 11.57
CA THR A 62 17.01 6.11 11.65
C THR A 62 15.61 6.57 11.29
N GLU A 63 15.19 7.72 11.84
CA GLU A 63 13.90 8.34 11.48
C GLU A 63 13.76 8.55 9.97
N TYR A 64 14.86 8.90 9.30
CA TYR A 64 14.91 9.05 7.85
C TYR A 64 14.58 7.73 7.12
N ARG A 65 15.19 6.60 7.52
CA ARG A 65 14.92 5.29 6.92
C ARG A 65 13.50 4.83 7.18
N ILE A 66 12.97 5.07 8.38
CA ILE A 66 11.58 4.77 8.72
C ILE A 66 10.62 5.61 7.88
N ALA A 67 10.87 6.92 7.74
CA ALA A 67 10.06 7.80 6.91
C ALA A 67 10.06 7.35 5.44
N ARG A 68 11.23 6.99 4.91
CA ARG A 68 11.37 6.45 3.56
C ARG A 68 10.61 5.13 3.40
N ALA A 69 10.76 4.20 4.34
CA ALA A 69 10.08 2.91 4.32
C ALA A 69 8.55 3.07 4.36
N LEU A 70 8.02 3.95 5.22
CA LEU A 70 6.59 4.28 5.24
C LEU A 70 6.14 4.85 3.89
N LYS A 71 6.96 5.68 3.24
CA LYS A 71 6.63 6.22 1.93
C LYS A 71 6.61 5.14 0.84
N GLU A 72 7.55 4.21 0.87
CA GLU A 72 7.57 3.05 -0.03
C GLU A 72 6.30 2.21 0.14
N LEU A 73 5.87 1.95 1.38
CA LEU A 73 4.64 1.21 1.66
C LEU A 73 3.38 1.95 1.20
N GLU A 74 3.33 3.27 1.34
CA GLU A 74 2.25 4.09 0.76
C GLU A 74 2.21 3.97 -0.77
N VAL A 75 3.36 4.09 -1.42
CA VAL A 75 3.50 3.99 -2.89
C VAL A 75 3.25 2.57 -3.40
N ALA A 76 3.47 1.55 -2.57
CA ALA A 76 3.13 0.15 -2.85
C ALA A 76 1.71 -0.21 -2.39
N GLY A 77 1.01 0.67 -1.69
CA GLY A 77 -0.43 0.58 -1.40
C GLY A 77 -0.77 -0.27 -0.19
N TYR A 78 0.24 -0.76 0.51
CA TYR A 78 0.09 -1.48 1.78
C TYR A 78 -0.38 -0.56 2.91
N LEU A 79 -0.24 0.75 2.75
CA LEU A 79 -0.48 1.71 3.81
C LEU A 79 -1.11 2.99 3.26
N GLU A 80 -2.05 3.55 4.00
CA GLU A 80 -2.59 4.88 3.77
C GLU A 80 -2.52 5.68 5.07
N ARG A 81 -2.06 6.93 4.98
CA ARG A 81 -1.95 7.83 6.13
C ARG A 81 -2.77 9.08 5.90
N ARG A 82 -3.89 9.20 6.60
CA ARG A 82 -4.78 10.36 6.55
C ARG A 82 -4.61 11.21 7.81
N ARG A 83 -4.61 12.53 7.63
CA ARG A 83 -4.67 13.48 8.75
C ARG A 83 -6.14 13.74 9.03
N GLU A 84 -6.64 13.19 10.13
CA GLU A 84 -8.02 13.38 10.56
C GLU A 84 -8.06 14.40 11.70
N ARG A 85 -9.08 15.27 11.68
CA ARG A 85 -9.36 16.15 12.81
C ARG A 85 -10.20 15.35 13.80
N ALA A 86 -9.61 15.02 14.96
CA ALA A 86 -10.39 14.48 16.05
C ALA A 86 -11.36 15.56 16.60
N PRO A 87 -12.53 15.18 17.13
CA PRO A 87 -13.42 16.13 17.80
C PRO A 87 -12.65 16.88 18.89
N GLY A 88 -12.53 18.21 18.78
CA GLY A 88 -11.78 19.03 19.74
C GLY A 88 -10.38 19.50 19.34
N GLN A 89 -10.09 19.67 18.03
CA GLN A 89 -8.93 20.37 17.44
C GLN A 89 -7.60 19.63 17.25
N ARG A 90 -7.35 18.46 17.83
CA ARG A 90 -6.07 17.77 17.59
C ARG A 90 -6.09 17.05 16.23
N ILE A 91 -5.15 17.40 15.35
CA ILE A 91 -4.89 16.65 14.12
C ILE A 91 -4.21 15.34 14.50
N VAL A 92 -4.84 14.21 14.19
CA VAL A 92 -4.31 12.86 14.41
C VAL A 92 -3.98 12.24 13.05
N THR A 93 -2.86 11.52 12.99
CA THR A 93 -2.55 10.69 11.82
C THR A 93 -3.21 9.34 12.01
N ARG A 94 -4.19 9.02 11.17
CA ARG A 94 -4.77 7.69 11.08
C ARG A 94 -4.05 6.92 9.99
N THR A 95 -3.58 5.73 10.36
CA THR A 95 -2.89 4.82 9.47
C THR A 95 -3.80 3.63 9.20
N THR A 96 -4.14 3.40 7.93
CA THR A 96 -4.87 2.21 7.48
C THR A 96 -3.86 1.29 6.79
N TYR A 97 -3.80 0.04 7.23
CA TYR A 97 -2.95 -0.99 6.61
C TYR A 97 -3.79 -1.93 5.76
N TYR A 98 -3.30 -2.28 4.58
CA TYR A 98 -3.95 -3.19 3.64
C TYR A 98 -3.07 -4.44 3.48
N GLU A 99 -3.52 -5.58 4.00
CA GLU A 99 -2.79 -6.85 3.91
C GLU A 99 -2.61 -7.32 2.47
N HIS A 100 -3.63 -7.09 1.64
CA HIS A 100 -3.56 -7.28 0.21
C HIS A 100 -3.91 -5.97 -0.48
N PRO A 101 -2.91 -5.17 -0.92
CA PRO A 101 -3.20 -3.99 -1.70
C PRO A 101 -3.88 -4.47 -2.99
N GLY A 102 -5.12 -4.02 -3.22
CA GLY A 102 -5.83 -4.32 -4.45
C GLY A 102 -4.99 -3.91 -5.68
N PRO A 103 -5.25 -4.50 -6.86
CA PRO A 103 -4.52 -4.15 -8.08
C PRO A 103 -4.52 -2.64 -8.22
N ARG A 104 -3.34 -2.04 -8.08
CA ARG A 104 -3.18 -0.61 -8.25
C ARG A 104 -3.62 -0.32 -9.68
N PRO A 105 -4.54 0.64 -9.94
CA PRO A 105 -4.73 1.10 -11.30
C PRO A 105 -3.37 1.54 -11.81
N SER A 106 -2.84 0.77 -12.75
CA SER A 106 -1.51 0.90 -13.31
C SER A 106 -1.45 2.21 -14.06
N GLY A 107 -1.02 3.26 -13.36
CA GLY A 107 -0.78 4.57 -13.94
C GLY A 107 -2.06 5.33 -14.30
N CYS A 108 -1.96 6.63 -14.14
CA CYS A 108 -2.75 7.57 -14.90
C CYS A 108 -2.49 7.32 -16.40
N ALA A 109 -3.23 6.43 -17.04
CA ALA A 109 -3.81 6.83 -18.30
C ALA A 109 -4.91 7.80 -17.87
N ALA A 110 -4.74 9.08 -18.19
CA ALA A 110 -5.84 10.02 -18.14
C ALA A 110 -7.08 9.27 -18.64
N GLN A 111 -8.15 9.29 -17.84
CA GLN A 111 -9.46 9.05 -18.41
C GLN A 111 -9.56 10.07 -19.55
N ALA A 112 -9.27 9.64 -20.77
CA ALA A 112 -9.81 10.27 -21.94
C ALA A 112 -11.29 10.11 -21.70
N ALA A 113 -11.89 11.17 -21.15
CA ALA A 113 -13.31 11.32 -21.02
C ALA A 113 -13.86 10.83 -22.35
N THR A 114 -14.53 9.70 -22.32
CA THR A 114 -15.30 9.23 -23.46
C THR A 114 -16.45 10.22 -23.50
N VAL A 115 -16.20 11.38 -24.12
CA VAL A 115 -17.24 12.29 -24.53
C VAL A 115 -18.21 11.43 -25.31
N PRO A 116 -19.48 11.30 -24.87
CA PRO A 116 -20.47 10.68 -25.71
C PRO A 116 -20.50 11.51 -26.98
N SER A 117 -20.11 10.92 -28.11
CA SER A 117 -20.28 11.53 -29.41
C SER A 117 -21.78 11.62 -29.65
N TRP A 118 -22.35 12.77 -29.30
CA TRP A 118 -23.65 13.18 -29.80
C TRP A 118 -23.51 13.24 -31.32
N THR A 119 -23.90 12.16 -31.96
CA THR A 119 -23.92 12.06 -33.41
C THR A 119 -25.03 13.00 -33.86
N ARG A 120 -24.64 14.20 -34.32
CA ARG A 120 -25.58 15.14 -34.91
C ARG A 120 -26.18 14.48 -36.14
N PRO A 121 -27.51 14.30 -36.25
CA PRO A 121 -28.09 13.78 -37.48
C PRO A 121 -27.79 14.73 -38.64
N ARG A 122 -27.30 14.13 -39.73
CA ARG A 122 -26.97 14.78 -41.00
C ARG A 122 -28.23 15.46 -41.56
N PRO A 123 -28.17 16.74 -41.96
CA PRO A 123 -29.32 17.38 -42.59
C PRO A 123 -29.57 16.73 -43.95
N GLU A 124 -30.77 16.16 -44.12
CA GLU A 124 -31.24 15.67 -45.41
C GLU A 124 -31.36 16.84 -46.39
N ALA A 125 -30.78 16.64 -47.55
CA ALA A 125 -30.84 17.60 -48.65
C ALA A 125 -32.30 17.75 -49.09
N ARG A 126 -32.79 19.00 -49.07
CA ARG A 126 -34.01 19.42 -49.75
C ARG A 126 -33.97 18.99 -51.21
N THR A 127 -34.74 17.98 -51.58
CA THR A 127 -35.15 17.78 -52.97
C THR A 127 -36.20 18.85 -53.29
N ARG A 128 -35.83 19.80 -54.15
CA ARG A 128 -36.78 20.71 -54.79
C ARG A 128 -37.64 19.90 -55.78
N ARG A 129 -38.94 20.21 -55.80
CA ARG A 129 -39.85 19.92 -56.91
C ARG A 129 -39.40 20.61 -58.18
#